data_AF-A0AAV2NKK7-F1
#
_entry.id   AF-A0AAV2NKK7-F1
#
_cell.length_a   1.000
_cell.length_b   1.000
_cell.length_c   1.000
_cell.angle_alpha   90.00
_cell.angle_beta   90.00
_cell.angle_gamma   90.00
#
_symmetry.space_group_name_H-M   'P 1'
#
loop_
_entity.id
_entity.type
_entity.pdbx_description
1 polymer ?
#
loop_
_entity_poly.entity_id
_entity_poly.type
_entity_poly.pdbx_seq_one_letter_code
_entity_poly.pdbx_strand_id
1 'polypeptide(L)'
;MSDELLKSLWMQRLPTNTQTALSTTKDALDKLATMADRIHDIVSTNICNMEVTPATTSTTSWEGQLCEIIKRLDRIESKKRSSTPRRQRGRSCSKSRTRSTSTESNYCWYHKRFGQEAKKCTSPCGWKNKSEKKEEN
;
A
#
# COMPACT_ATOMS: atom_id res chain seq x y z
N MET A 1 56.20 28.49 7.33
CA MET A 1 55.34 27.68 8.22
C MET A 1 56.25 26.74 8.98
N SER A 2 56.19 26.70 10.33
CA SER A 2 56.96 25.72 11.11
C SER A 2 56.23 24.37 11.11
N ASP A 3 56.99 23.27 11.08
CA ASP A 3 56.43 21.90 11.10
C ASP A 3 55.61 21.65 12.38
N GLU A 4 55.99 22.28 13.49
CA GLU A 4 55.26 22.21 14.76
C GLU A 4 53.88 22.87 14.71
N LEU A 5 53.76 24.00 13.98
CA LEU A 5 52.47 24.67 13.76
C LEU A 5 51.60 23.88 12.77
N LEU A 6 52.21 23.28 11.76
CA LEU A 6 51.49 22.41 10.83
C LEU A 6 50.96 21.16 11.56
N LYS A 7 51.79 20.56 12.42
CA LYS A 7 51.40 19.42 13.26
C LYS A 7 50.27 19.79 14.21
N SER A 8 50.30 20.95 14.86
CA SER A 8 49.22 21.36 15.77
C SER A 8 47.90 21.59 15.04
N LEU A 9 47.92 22.29 13.90
CA LEU A 9 46.74 22.52 13.07
C LEU A 9 46.18 21.22 12.49
N TRP A 10 47.06 20.32 12.04
CA TRP A 10 46.64 19.02 11.52
C TRP A 10 46.02 18.15 12.61
N MET A 11 46.65 18.06 13.80
CA MET A 11 46.09 17.36 14.95
C MET A 11 44.71 17.90 15.35
N GLN A 12 44.50 19.22 15.34
CA GLN A 12 43.20 19.84 15.64
C GLN A 12 42.08 19.44 14.69
N ARG A 13 42.39 19.05 13.43
CA ARG A 13 41.39 18.66 12.43
C ARG A 13 41.04 17.16 12.46
N LEU A 14 41.76 16.37 13.24
CA LEU A 14 41.53 14.93 13.36
C LEU A 14 40.40 14.61 14.35
N PRO A 15 39.66 13.50 14.16
CA PRO A 15 38.72 12.98 15.15
C PRO A 15 39.36 12.68 16.52
N THR A 16 38.61 12.82 17.61
CA THR A 16 39.11 12.69 18.99
C THR A 16 39.83 11.37 19.25
N ASN A 17 39.30 10.25 18.76
CA ASN A 17 39.90 8.92 18.88
C ASN A 17 41.28 8.82 18.20
N THR A 18 41.44 9.43 17.03
CA THR A 18 42.74 9.49 16.34
C THR A 18 43.71 10.42 17.06
N GLN A 19 43.26 11.58 17.56
CA GLN A 19 44.08 12.49 18.35
C GLN A 19 44.62 11.80 19.60
N THR A 20 43.78 11.08 20.36
CA THR A 20 44.20 10.39 21.59
C THR A 20 45.29 9.36 21.34
N ALA A 21 45.21 8.64 20.22
CA ALA A 21 46.21 7.64 19.85
C ALA A 21 47.55 8.26 19.41
N LEU A 22 47.51 9.42 18.76
CA LEU A 22 48.70 10.10 18.24
C LEU A 22 49.34 11.08 19.25
N SER A 23 48.62 11.44 20.33
CA SER A 23 49.10 12.40 21.34
C SER A 23 50.36 11.93 22.08
N THR A 24 50.55 10.61 22.16
CA THR A 24 51.67 9.98 22.87
C THR A 24 52.90 9.79 22.00
N THR A 25 52.79 9.93 20.67
CA THR A 25 53.91 9.73 19.74
C THR A 25 54.55 11.06 19.32
N LYS A 26 55.88 11.13 19.46
CA LYS A 26 56.69 12.29 19.04
C LYS A 26 57.41 11.98 17.73
N ASP A 27 56.63 11.73 16.68
CA ASP A 27 57.13 11.44 15.34
C ASP A 27 56.99 12.63 14.37
N ALA A 28 57.68 12.51 13.23
CA ALA A 28 57.55 13.38 12.08
C ALA A 28 56.12 13.32 11.50
N LEU A 29 55.67 14.41 10.89
CA LEU A 29 54.30 14.56 10.40
C LEU A 29 53.89 13.45 9.42
N ASP A 30 54.78 13.06 8.51
CA ASP A 30 54.51 11.99 7.53
C ASP A 30 54.19 10.66 8.21
N LYS A 31 54.92 10.32 9.28
CA LYS A 31 54.67 9.09 10.04
C LYS A 31 53.35 9.17 10.79
N LEU A 32 53.03 10.32 11.38
CA LEU A 32 51.76 10.54 12.05
C LEU A 32 50.58 10.41 11.09
N ALA A 33 50.71 10.93 9.87
CA ALA A 33 49.70 10.79 8.83
C ALA A 33 49.46 9.31 8.49
N THR A 34 50.52 8.53 8.26
CA THR A 34 50.37 7.09 7.99
C THR A 34 49.75 6.32 9.17
N MET A 35 50.00 6.74 10.41
CA MET A 35 49.37 6.15 11.59
C MET A 35 47.90 6.54 11.70
N ALA A 36 47.55 7.79 11.38
CA ALA A 36 46.17 8.26 11.35
C ALA A 36 45.32 7.47 10.35
N ASP A 37 45.84 7.23 9.15
CA ASP A 37 45.17 6.45 8.10
C ASP A 37 44.88 5.02 8.58
N ARG A 38 45.87 4.37 9.19
CA ARG A 38 45.69 3.02 9.76
C ARG A 38 44.64 2.98 10.86
N ILE A 39 44.62 3.98 11.75
CA ILE A 39 43.58 4.08 12.79
C ILE A 39 42.21 4.27 12.15
N HIS A 40 42.11 5.09 11.11
CA HIS A 40 40.86 5.30 10.38
C HIS A 40 40.34 3.99 9.76
N ASP A 41 41.21 3.21 9.11
CA ASP A 41 40.84 1.91 8.53
C ASP A 41 40.32 0.93 9.59
N ILE A 42 40.97 0.86 10.75
CA ILE A 42 40.54 -0.01 11.87
C ILE A 42 39.19 0.45 12.43
N VAL A 43 38.99 1.76 12.62
CA VAL A 43 37.73 2.28 13.17
C VAL A 43 36.59 2.09 12.17
N SER A 44 36.81 2.39 10.89
CA SER A 44 35.83 2.22 9.83
C SER A 44 35.42 0.75 9.65
N THR A 45 36.39 -0.18 9.65
CA THR A 45 36.10 -1.62 9.61
C THR A 45 35.33 -2.10 10.84
N ASN A 46 35.69 -1.65 12.05
CA ASN A 46 34.93 -1.99 13.26
C ASN A 46 33.49 -1.45 13.23
N ILE A 47 33.23 -0.29 12.64
CA ILE A 47 31.86 0.21 12.45
C ILE A 47 31.06 -0.71 11.52
N CYS A 48 31.67 -1.22 10.44
CA CYS A 48 31.01 -2.19 9.55
C CYS A 48 30.83 -3.58 10.19
N ASN A 49 31.74 -4.00 11.07
CA ASN A 49 31.68 -5.29 11.75
C ASN A 49 30.82 -5.29 13.02
N MET A 50 30.45 -4.12 13.55
CA MET A 50 29.61 -3.99 14.75
C MET A 50 28.10 -3.91 14.43
N GLU A 51 27.68 -4.36 13.23
CA GLU A 51 26.29 -4.65 12.90
C GLU A 51 25.88 -6.09 13.25
N VAL A 52 26.29 -6.63 14.41
CA VAL A 52 25.65 -7.82 15.00
C VAL A 52 25.67 -7.76 16.53
N THR A 53 25.06 -6.74 17.15
CA THR A 53 24.51 -6.89 18.51
C THR A 53 23.17 -6.18 18.62
N PRO A 54 22.09 -6.85 19.07
CA PRO A 54 20.79 -6.24 19.28
C PRO A 54 20.82 -5.48 20.61
N ALA A 55 21.34 -4.26 20.61
CA ALA A 55 21.21 -3.33 21.72
C ALA A 55 20.38 -2.13 21.26
N THR A 56 19.12 -2.18 21.68
CA THR A 56 18.10 -1.15 21.67
C THR A 56 18.61 0.28 21.87
N THR A 57 17.95 1.20 21.18
CA THR A 57 17.90 2.66 21.41
C THR A 57 19.14 3.49 21.03
N SER A 58 19.34 3.74 19.72
CA SER A 58 19.73 5.07 19.18
C SER A 58 19.79 5.13 17.64
N THR A 59 19.76 4.01 16.92
CA THR A 59 19.67 3.97 15.44
C THR A 59 18.23 4.15 14.90
N THR A 60 17.27 4.37 15.80
CA THR A 60 15.83 4.14 15.59
C THR A 60 15.11 5.19 14.73
N SER A 61 15.76 6.32 14.38
CA SER A 61 15.10 7.37 13.61
C SER A 61 15.05 7.06 12.12
N TRP A 62 16.19 6.76 11.49
CA TRP A 62 16.25 6.53 10.04
C TRP A 62 15.66 5.17 9.66
N GLU A 63 15.94 4.13 10.44
CA GLU A 63 15.33 2.80 10.24
C GLU A 63 13.82 2.85 10.48
N GLY A 64 13.35 3.64 11.46
CA GLY A 64 11.94 3.88 11.70
C GLY A 64 11.28 4.62 10.54
N GLN A 65 11.94 5.64 9.99
CA GLN A 65 11.48 6.36 8.80
C GLN A 65 11.44 5.44 7.58
N LEU A 66 12.44 4.58 7.37
CA LEU A 66 12.46 3.59 6.29
C LEU A 66 11.31 2.59 6.43
N CYS A 67 11.08 2.05 7.63
CA CYS A 67 9.95 1.17 7.91
C CYS A 67 8.60 1.84 7.61
N GLU A 68 8.44 3.11 8.00
CA GLU A 68 7.23 3.88 7.74
C GLU A 68 7.03 4.14 6.23
N ILE A 69 8.11 4.45 5.50
CA ILE A 69 8.07 4.60 4.04
C ILE A 69 7.65 3.29 3.36
N ILE A 70 8.24 2.15 3.78
CA ILE A 70 7.90 0.82 3.24
C ILE A 70 6.41 0.51 3.50
N LYS A 71 5.92 0.72 4.72
CA LYS A 71 4.49 0.52 5.07
C LYS A 71 3.56 1.38 4.21
N ARG A 72 3.95 2.62 3.92
CA ARG A 72 3.17 3.52 3.05
C ARG A 72 3.15 3.02 1.60
N LEU A 73 4.27 2.52 1.09
CA LEU A 73 4.35 1.93 -0.24
C LEU A 73 3.48 0.68 -0.37
N ASP A 74 3.52 -0.24 0.61
CA ASP A 74 2.67 -1.44 0.64
C ASP A 74 1.19 -1.09 0.61
N ARG A 75 0.78 -0.06 1.35
CA ARG A 75 -0.60 0.44 1.36
C ARG A 75 -1.02 1.01 0.00
N ILE A 76 -0.14 1.76 -0.66
CA ILE A 76 -0.39 2.32 -2.00
C ILE A 76 -0.50 1.19 -3.03
N GLU A 77 0.41 0.21 -2.99
CA GLU A 77 0.39 -0.93 -3.90
C GLU A 77 -0.88 -1.76 -3.71
N SER A 78 -1.26 -2.04 -2.46
CA SER A 78 -2.49 -2.75 -2.11
C SER A 78 -3.75 -2.01 -2.59
N LYS A 79 -3.75 -0.67 -2.50
CA LYS A 79 -4.83 0.17 -3.03
C LYS A 79 -4.89 0.13 -4.56
N LYS A 80 -3.74 0.10 -5.26
CA LYS A 80 -3.70 -0.07 -6.72
C LYS A 80 -4.22 -1.45 -7.16
N ARG A 81 -3.83 -2.51 -6.45
CA ARG A 81 -4.33 -3.88 -6.71
C ARG A 81 -5.83 -4.03 -6.43
N SER A 82 -6.36 -3.36 -5.40
CA SER A 82 -7.81 -3.37 -5.12
C SER A 82 -8.61 -2.39 -5.99
N SER A 83 -7.95 -1.38 -6.58
CA SER A 83 -8.56 -0.39 -7.48
C SER A 83 -8.58 -0.82 -8.94
N THR A 84 -8.11 -2.03 -9.31
CA THR A 84 -8.66 -2.63 -10.54
C THR A 84 -10.17 -2.64 -10.36
N PRO A 85 -10.97 -2.05 -11.26
CA PRO A 85 -12.41 -2.19 -11.21
C PRO A 85 -12.66 -3.69 -11.30
N ARG A 86 -12.89 -4.33 -10.15
CA ARG A 86 -13.38 -5.69 -10.07
C ARG A 86 -14.74 -5.58 -10.72
N ARG A 87 -14.77 -5.80 -12.04
CA ARG A 87 -15.87 -5.52 -12.95
C ARG A 87 -17.14 -5.94 -12.24
N GLN A 88 -17.80 -4.96 -11.62
CA GLN A 88 -19.12 -5.19 -11.09
C GLN A 88 -19.99 -5.54 -12.29
N ARG A 89 -20.96 -6.41 -12.04
CA ARG A 89 -22.10 -6.70 -12.91
C ARG A 89 -21.95 -7.89 -13.86
N GLY A 90 -21.45 -9.00 -13.34
CA GLY A 90 -22.11 -10.29 -13.60
C GLY A 90 -23.42 -10.34 -12.81
N ARG A 91 -24.43 -9.55 -13.20
CA ARG A 91 -25.80 -9.91 -12.83
C ARG A 91 -26.06 -11.20 -13.59
N SER A 92 -25.90 -12.34 -12.92
CA SER A 92 -26.48 -13.59 -13.37
C SER A 92 -28.00 -13.41 -13.34
N CYS A 93 -28.54 -12.71 -14.33
CA CYS A 93 -29.94 -12.77 -14.70
C CYS A 93 -30.15 -14.08 -15.45
N SER A 94 -29.78 -15.20 -14.82
CA SER A 94 -30.15 -16.53 -15.27
C SER A 94 -31.57 -16.80 -14.80
N LYS A 95 -32.50 -15.97 -15.26
CA LYS A 95 -33.90 -16.34 -15.39
C LYS A 95 -34.20 -16.35 -16.88
N SER A 96 -33.45 -17.19 -17.60
CA SER A 96 -33.92 -17.75 -18.86
C SER A 96 -35.19 -18.55 -18.55
N ARG A 97 -36.31 -17.85 -18.41
CA ARG A 97 -37.61 -18.44 -18.66
C ARG A 97 -37.66 -18.56 -20.16
N THR A 98 -37.27 -19.74 -20.65
CA THR A 98 -37.77 -20.28 -21.90
C THR A 98 -39.29 -20.12 -21.86
N ARG A 99 -39.79 -19.04 -22.47
CA ARG A 99 -41.20 -18.87 -22.70
C ARG A 99 -41.49 -19.77 -23.88
N SER A 100 -41.88 -21.00 -23.56
CA SER A 100 -42.60 -21.85 -24.49
C SER A 100 -43.66 -20.98 -25.15
N THR A 101 -43.59 -20.94 -26.48
CA THR A 101 -44.57 -20.38 -27.39
C THR A 101 -45.89 -21.10 -27.16
N SER A 102 -46.63 -20.66 -26.16
CA SER A 102 -48.03 -21.00 -25.97
C SER A 102 -48.82 -19.74 -26.28
N THR A 103 -49.23 -19.68 -27.54
CA THR A 103 -50.48 -19.11 -28.03
C THR A 103 -50.71 -17.63 -27.73
N GLU A 104 -50.67 -16.83 -28.80
CA GLU A 104 -51.49 -15.63 -29.12
C GLU A 104 -52.56 -15.20 -28.11
N SER A 105 -52.17 -14.93 -26.88
CA SER A 105 -53.02 -14.23 -25.95
C SER A 105 -52.81 -12.74 -26.18
N ASN A 106 -53.81 -12.10 -26.80
CA ASN A 106 -53.96 -10.65 -26.97
C ASN A 106 -54.19 -9.94 -25.62
N TYR A 107 -53.53 -10.40 -24.55
CA TYR A 107 -53.62 -9.86 -23.22
C TYR A 107 -52.42 -8.97 -22.93
N CYS A 108 -52.67 -7.86 -22.24
CA CYS A 108 -51.62 -6.94 -21.83
C CYS A 108 -50.70 -7.56 -20.78
N TRP A 109 -49.56 -6.89 -20.53
CA TRP A 109 -48.56 -7.36 -19.57
C TRP A 109 -49.15 -7.60 -18.17
N TYR A 110 -50.06 -6.74 -17.72
CA TYR A 110 -50.69 -6.89 -16.41
C TYR A 110 -51.55 -8.16 -16.32
N HIS A 111 -52.41 -8.42 -17.31
CA HIS A 111 -53.21 -9.66 -17.35
C HIS A 111 -52.37 -10.93 -17.58
N LYS A 112 -51.26 -10.83 -18.31
CA LYS A 112 -50.28 -11.93 -18.45
C LYS A 112 -49.57 -12.28 -17.15
N ARG A 113 -49.43 -11.33 -16.23
CA ARG A 113 -48.72 -11.51 -14.96
C ARG A 113 -49.64 -11.79 -13.78
N PHE A 114 -50.82 -11.17 -13.76
CA PHE A 114 -51.72 -11.15 -12.61
C PHE A 114 -53.10 -11.78 -12.91
N GLY A 115 -53.40 -12.14 -14.16
CA GLY A 115 -54.69 -12.73 -14.54
C GLY A 115 -55.87 -11.83 -14.15
N GLN A 116 -56.89 -12.40 -13.52
CA GLN A 116 -58.11 -11.69 -13.11
C GLN A 116 -57.87 -10.66 -11.99
N GLU A 117 -56.74 -10.74 -11.28
CA GLU A 117 -56.37 -9.80 -10.21
C GLU A 117 -55.63 -8.56 -10.72
N ALA A 118 -55.51 -8.40 -12.04
CA ALA A 118 -54.86 -7.25 -12.64
C ALA A 118 -55.62 -5.95 -12.33
N LYS A 119 -55.04 -5.12 -11.47
CA LYS A 119 -55.60 -3.80 -11.11
C LYS A 119 -55.48 -2.74 -12.22
N LYS A 120 -54.79 -3.06 -13.31
CA LYS A 120 -54.55 -2.17 -14.45
C LYS A 120 -54.66 -2.95 -15.76
N CYS A 121 -55.36 -2.38 -16.73
CA CYS A 121 -55.48 -2.88 -18.09
C CYS A 121 -54.91 -1.85 -19.06
N THR A 122 -54.24 -2.29 -20.14
CA THR A 122 -53.72 -1.40 -21.19
C THR A 122 -54.18 -1.92 -22.55
N SER A 123 -54.84 -1.06 -23.33
CA SER A 123 -55.35 -1.41 -24.66
C SER A 123 -54.24 -1.55 -25.70
N PRO A 124 -54.43 -2.39 -26.74
CA PRO A 124 -55.54 -3.32 -26.94
C PRO A 124 -55.35 -4.60 -26.09
N CYS A 125 -56.32 -4.93 -25.24
CA CYS A 125 -56.30 -6.12 -24.39
C CYS A 125 -57.63 -6.85 -24.50
N GLY A 126 -57.60 -8.11 -24.93
CA GLY A 126 -58.80 -8.95 -25.11
C GLY A 126 -59.36 -9.56 -23.82
N TRP A 127 -58.91 -9.11 -22.64
CA TRP A 127 -59.34 -9.66 -21.35
C TRP A 127 -60.74 -9.14 -20.97
N LYS A 128 -61.72 -10.04 -20.81
CA LYS A 128 -63.07 -9.70 -20.36
C LYS A 128 -63.12 -9.77 -18.84
N ASN A 129 -63.20 -8.63 -18.17
CA ASN A 129 -63.44 -8.58 -16.72
C ASN A 129 -64.85 -9.10 -16.43
N LYS A 130 -64.97 -10.15 -15.62
CA LYS A 130 -66.25 -10.51 -14.98
C LYS A 130 -66.43 -9.66 -13.74
N SER A 131 -66.76 -8.39 -13.91
CA SER A 131 -67.50 -7.65 -12.89
C SER A 131 -68.98 -7.92 -13.12
N GLU A 132 -69.71 -8.24 -12.04
CA GLU A 132 -71.16 -8.51 -11.95
C GLU A 132 -71.58 -10.00 -11.99
N LYS A 133 -71.73 -10.57 -10.79
CA LYS A 133 -73.02 -11.04 -10.28
C LYS A 133 -72.86 -11.61 -8.87
N LYS A 134 -73.49 -10.96 -7.89
CA LYS A 134 -74.43 -11.54 -6.92
C LYS A 134 -74.91 -10.43 -5.98
N GLU A 135 -75.97 -9.74 -6.40
CA GLU A 135 -76.99 -9.23 -5.48
C GLU A 135 -77.91 -10.40 -5.07
N GLU A 136 -78.31 -10.36 -3.80
CA GLU A 136 -79.50 -10.95 -3.16
C GLU A 136 -79.87 -12.43 -3.38
N ASN A 137 -79.73 -13.24 -2.32
CA ASN A 137 -80.83 -13.55 -1.39
C ASN A 137 -80.25 -14.22 -0.12
#